data_AF-A0LXE4-F1
#
_entry.id   AF-A0LXE4-F1
#
_cell.length_a   1.000
_cell.length_b   1.000
_cell.length_c   1.000
_cell.angle_alpha   90.00
_cell.angle_beta   90.00
_cell.angle_gamma   90.00
#
_symmetry.space_group_name_H-M   'P 1'
#
loop_
_entity.id
_entity.type
_entity.pdbx_description
1 polymer ?
#
loop_
_entity_poly.entity_id
_entity_poly.type
_entity_poly.pdbx_seq_one_letter_code
_entity_poly.pdbx_strand_id
1 'polypeptide(L)' 'MLYYDPSKDQTLEVRIAETYSVLDLERLLLFIDALTSKSHLQVVFKIHPSLKNQFLTCLDSSVSTPSYQFNIN' A
#
# COMPACT_ATOMS: atom_id res chain seq x y z
N MET A 1 -19.96 -17.04 -12.87
CA MET A 1 -18.96 -18.14 -12.80
C MET A 1 -17.60 -17.46 -12.66
N LEU A 2 -16.97 -17.57 -11.48
CA LEU A 2 -15.71 -16.88 -11.18
C LEU A 2 -14.56 -17.86 -11.46
N TYR A 3 -13.68 -17.50 -12.39
CA TYR A 3 -12.46 -18.25 -12.66
C TYR A 3 -11.31 -17.64 -11.84
N TYR A 4 -10.62 -18.48 -11.08
CA TYR A 4 -9.41 -18.14 -10.32
C TYR A 4 -8.20 -18.60 -11.13
N ASP A 5 -7.36 -17.64 -11.56
CA ASP A 5 -6.06 -17.93 -12.15
C ASP A 5 -4.97 -17.63 -11.10
N PRO A 6 -4.37 -18.65 -10.47
CA PRO A 6 -3.32 -18.50 -9.47
C PRO A 6 -1.95 -18.13 -10.06
N SER A 7 -1.84 -17.90 -11.37
CA SER A 7 -0.54 -17.76 -12.01
C SER A 7 0.02 -16.32 -11.93
N LYS A 8 1.01 -16.17 -11.05
CA LYS A 8 2.10 -15.16 -11.04
C LYS A 8 1.80 -13.85 -10.31
N ASP A 9 2.40 -13.73 -9.13
CA ASP A 9 2.52 -12.54 -8.28
C ASP A 9 1.20 -11.82 -7.98
N GLN A 10 0.53 -12.24 -6.91
CA GLN A 10 -0.64 -11.55 -6.38
C GLN A 10 -0.22 -10.16 -5.85
N THR A 11 -0.20 -9.20 -6.78
CA THR A 11 0.19 -7.82 -6.54
C THR A 11 -1.07 -6.99 -6.31
N LEU A 12 -1.19 -6.42 -5.12
CA LEU A 12 -2.20 -5.44 -4.79
C LEU A 12 -1.68 -4.04 -5.13
N GLU A 13 -2.27 -3.43 -6.15
CA GLU A 13 -2.01 -2.02 -6.45
C GLU A 13 -2.92 -1.11 -5.62
N VAL A 14 -2.32 -0.19 -4.87
CA VAL A 14 -3.03 0.78 -4.03
C VAL A 14 -2.79 2.18 -4.58
N ARG A 15 -3.84 2.83 -5.08
CA ARG A 15 -3.77 4.20 -5.60
C ARG A 15 -4.13 5.21 -4.52
N ILE A 16 -3.25 6.16 -4.26
CA ILE A 16 -3.44 7.23 -3.28
C ILE A 16 -3.64 8.54 -4.04
N ALA A 17 -4.87 9.04 -4.01
CA ALA A 17 -5.25 10.31 -4.64
C ALA A 17 -4.86 11.50 -3.77
N GLU A 18 -4.72 12.68 -4.38
CA GLU A 18 -4.32 13.93 -3.71
C GLU A 18 -5.24 14.37 -2.56
N THR A 19 -6.47 13.84 -2.50
CA THR A 19 -7.47 14.17 -1.49
C THR A 19 -7.26 13.46 -0.16
N TYR A 20 -6.32 12.52 -0.07
CA TYR A 20 -6.07 11.75 1.15
C TYR A 20 -5.44 12.65 2.21
N SER A 21 -6.05 12.67 3.40
CA SER A 21 -5.45 13.29 4.57
C SER A 21 -4.41 12.38 5.20
N VAL A 22 -3.58 12.93 6.10
CA VAL A 22 -2.60 12.15 6.88
C VAL A 22 -3.26 10.97 7.61
N LEU A 23 -4.44 11.20 8.21
CA LEU A 23 -5.21 10.15 8.90
C LEU A 23 -5.67 9.05 7.94
N ASP A 24 -5.98 9.39 6.69
CA ASP A 24 -6.36 8.39 5.68
C ASP A 24 -5.17 7.53 5.27
N LEU A 25 -3.97 8.11 5.18
CA LEU A 25 -2.73 7.39 4.90
C LEU A 25 -2.40 6.40 6.04
N GLU A 26 -2.52 6.83 7.29
CA GLU A 26 -2.29 5.97 8.46
C GLU A 26 -3.27 4.79 8.50
N ARG A 27 -4.57 5.05 8.29
CA ARG A 27 -5.61 4.00 8.23
C ARG A 27 -5.37 3.02 7.09
N LEU A 28 -4.94 3.53 5.93
CA LEU A 28 -4.60 2.71 4.78
C LEU A 28 -3.43 1.78 5.09
N LEU A 29 -2.34 2.30 5.67
CA LEU A 29 -1.18 1.49 6.03
C LEU A 29 -1.55 0.39 7.05
N LEU A 30 -2.33 0.72 8.08
CA LEU A 30 -2.84 -0.28 9.04
C LEU A 30 -3.67 -1.38 8.38
N PHE A 31 -4.52 -1.02 7.42
CA PHE A 31 -5.32 -1.98 6.67
C PHE A 31 -4.45 -2.90 5.82
N ILE A 32 -3.46 -2.35 5.13
CA ILE A 32 -2.54 -3.12 4.28
C ILE A 32 -1.66 -4.05 5.13
N ASP A 33 -1.19 -3.61 6.29
CA ASP A 33 -0.43 -4.45 7.23
C ASP A 33 -1.28 -5.63 7.73
N ALA A 34 -2.55 -5.38 8.09
CA ALA A 34 -3.46 -6.43 8.52
C ALA A 34 -3.80 -7.43 7.40
N LEU A 35 -3.79 -6.98 6.15
CA LEU A 35 -4.06 -7.81 4.97
C LEU A 35 -2.84 -8.67 4.58
N THR A 36 -1.65 -8.07 4.58
CA THR A 36 -0.38 -8.74 4.20
C THR A 36 0.15 -9.65 5.31
N SER A 37 -0.14 -9.37 6.59
CA SER A 37 0.22 -10.30 7.68
C SER A 37 -0.43 -11.70 7.56
N LYS A 38 -1.49 -11.83 6.75
CA LYS A 38 -2.22 -13.09 6.53
C LYS A 38 -2.01 -13.69 5.14
N SER A 39 -1.26 -13.02 4.25
CA SER A 39 -1.15 -13.39 2.85
C SER A 39 0.21 -13.00 2.26
N HIS A 40 0.74 -13.81 1.34
CA HIS A 40 1.98 -13.47 0.60
C HIS A 40 1.71 -12.48 -0.54
N LEU A 41 0.88 -11.46 -0.29
CA LEU A 41 0.55 -10.42 -1.25
C LEU A 41 1.69 -9.42 -1.34
N GLN A 42 2.12 -9.14 -2.57
CA GLN A 42 3.00 -8.01 -2.84
C GLN A 42 2.13 -6.75 -2.95
N VAL A 43 2.52 -5.65 -2.31
CA VAL A 43 1.75 -4.39 -2.38
C VAL A 43 2.58 -3.32 -3.08
N VAL A 44 1.95 -2.67 -4.06
CA VAL A 44 2.54 -1.57 -4.83
C VAL A 44 1.70 -0.33 -4.65
N PHE A 45 2.26 0.71 -4.03
CA PHE A 45 1.58 2.00 -3.86
C PHE A 45 1.87 2.92 -5.05
N LYS A 46 0.80 3.44 -5.66
CA LYS A 46 0.82 4.49 -6.68
C LYS A 46 0.35 5.79 -6.04
N ILE A 47 1.28 6.66 -5.69
CA ILE A 47 1.05 7.81 -4.82
C ILE A 47 1.07 9.08 -5.65
N HIS A 48 0.07 9.94 -5.47
CA HIS A 48 0.09 11.26 -6.08
C HIS A 48 1.32 12.06 -5.58
N PRO A 49 2.08 12.75 -6.46
CA PRO A 49 3.33 13.39 -6.08
C PRO A 49 3.24 14.36 -4.90
N SER A 50 2.13 15.07 -4.75
CA SER A 50 1.90 16.02 -3.64
C SER A 50 1.89 15.35 -2.25
N LEU A 51 1.56 14.06 -2.18
CA LEU A 51 1.46 13.31 -0.93
C LEU A 51 2.70 12.47 -0.63
N LYS A 52 3.70 12.46 -1.52
CA LYS A 52 4.89 11.60 -1.40
C LYS A 52 5.59 11.77 -0.04
N ASN A 53 5.89 13.01 0.37
CA ASN A 53 6.62 13.26 1.60
C ASN A 53 5.81 12.89 2.86
N GLN A 54 4.50 13.14 2.83
CA GLN A 54 3.60 12.79 3.92
C GLN A 54 3.48 11.28 4.04
N PHE A 55 3.31 10.57 2.92
CA PHE A 55 3.26 9.12 2.89
C PHE A 55 4.55 8.48 3.42
N LEU A 56 5.73 8.95 3.00
CA LEU A 56 7.01 8.45 3.52
C LEU A 56 7.14 8.67 5.03
N THR A 57 6.69 9.83 5.53
CA THR A 57 6.68 10.11 6.98
C THR A 57 5.76 9.14 7.73
N CYS A 58 4.56 8.88 7.21
CA CYS A 58 3.63 7.89 7.78
C CYS A 58 4.24 6.49 7.77
N LEU A 59 4.97 6.12 6.71
CA LEU A 59 5.60 4.82 6.58
C LEU A 59 6.74 4.63 7.59
N ASP A 60 7.60 5.64 7.75
CA ASP A 60 8.70 5.63 8.74
C ASP A 60 8.19 5.62 10.19
N SER A 61 7.01 6.21 10.43
CA SER A 61 6.35 6.21 11.74
C SER A 61 5.63 4.89 12.05
N SER A 62 5.43 4.02 11.05
CA SER A 62 4.75 2.75 11.24
C SER A 62 5.67 1.74 11.94
N VAL A 63 5.16 1.11 13.00
CA VAL A 63 5.92 0.21 13.90
C VAL A 63 6.24 -1.13 13.24
N SER A 64 5.48 -1.50 12.21
CA SER A 64 5.73 -2.60 11.29
C SER A 64 6.66 -2.10 10.20
N THR A 65 7.70 -2.87 9.85
CA THR A 65 8.50 -2.66 8.64
C THR A 65 8.16 -3.73 7.61
N PRO A 66 7.09 -3.57 6.81
CA PRO A 66 6.83 -4.48 5.71
C PRO A 66 7.73 -4.11 4.54
N SER A 67 8.23 -5.12 3.84
CA SER A 67 9.03 -4.95 2.62
C SER A 67 8.13 -4.54 1.45
N TYR A 68 7.87 -3.25 1.31
CA TYR A 68 7.07 -2.68 0.21
C TYR A 68 7.92 -2.36 -1.03
N GLN A 69 7.36 -2.57 -2.22
CA GLN A 69 7.94 -2.07 -3.48
C GLN A 69 7.13 -0.87 -3.98
N PHE A 70 7.82 0.23 -4.30
CA PHE A 70 7.19 1.47 -4.75
C PHE A 70 7.53 1.73 -6.22
N ASN A 71 6.54 2.12 -7.01
CA ASN A 71 6.74 2.58 -8.37
C ASN A 71 6.14 3.99 -8.53
N ILE A 72 6.99 4.96 -8.86
CA ILE A 72 6.65 6.38 -8.97
C ILE A 72 6.66 6.72 -10.45
N ASN A 73 5.48 6.96 -11.03
CA ASN A 73 5.32 7.56 -12.36
C ASN A 73 4.75 8.96 -12.22
#